data_AF-A0A6N2AI46-F1
#
_entry.id   AF-A0A6N2AI46-F1
#
_cell.length_a   1.000
_cell.length_b   1.000
_cell.length_c   1.000
_cell.angle_alpha   90.00
_cell.angle_beta   90.00
_cell.angle_gamma   90.00
#
_symmetry.space_group_name_H-M   'P 1'
#
loop_
_entity.id
_entity.type
_entity.pdbx_description
1 polymer ?
#
loop_
_entity_poly.entity_id
_entity_poly.type
_entity_poly.pdbx_seq_one_letter_code
_entity_poly.pdbx_strand_id
1 'polypeptide(L)'
;MDKGKNIQMELTEEELQRNIERITQEIQEAKEEGLRVDIATAIYKVAAVTLDEDLASQMKRKKDVERETKSLRDKLDTLRMKVQEIEAREAMIDSETAALLAKSMLLDKELTVHMNLTGGKDPAYEQGAANSGPDNAHPEMTKEDDAEEIKLADHPYFTRSKDPADSFPRQSSDRGKAVMGDNNEEVSLTEVVVAQPTVAEQNELNMQLMQQVAKMRVEMQRRQDVPPPGFSPNTDFFLKLQ
;
A
#
# COMPACT_ATOMS: atom_id res chain seq x y z
N MET A 1 -91.27 27.32 -9.26
CA MET A 1 -90.44 27.35 -8.04
C MET A 1 -90.60 26.00 -7.37
N ASP A 2 -89.73 25.05 -7.72
CA ASP A 2 -89.71 23.74 -7.09
C ASP A 2 -89.05 23.87 -5.72
N LYS A 3 -89.80 23.50 -4.68
CA LYS A 3 -89.33 23.52 -3.30
C LYS A 3 -88.47 22.27 -3.09
N GLY A 4 -87.15 22.48 -3.03
CA GLY A 4 -86.18 21.43 -2.77
C GLY A 4 -86.51 20.68 -1.48
N LYS A 5 -86.67 19.36 -1.59
CA LYS A 5 -86.80 18.46 -0.45
C LYS A 5 -85.44 18.32 0.20
N ASN A 6 -85.27 18.94 1.36
CA ASN A 6 -84.12 18.72 2.22
C ASN A 6 -84.36 17.41 2.98
N ILE A 7 -83.77 16.32 2.49
CA ILE A 7 -83.77 15.02 3.17
C ILE A 7 -82.68 15.12 4.24
N GLN A 8 -83.09 15.42 5.48
CA GLN A 8 -82.22 15.24 6.63
C GLN A 8 -82.10 13.73 6.86
N MET A 9 -80.92 13.20 6.56
CA MET A 9 -80.54 11.82 6.85
C MET A 9 -80.22 11.75 8.35
N GLU A 10 -81.21 11.36 9.16
CA GLU A 10 -80.99 11.04 10.57
C GLU A 10 -80.15 9.76 10.65
N LEU A 11 -78.88 9.92 11.03
CA LEU A 11 -77.99 8.81 11.35
C LEU A 11 -78.47 8.14 12.64
N THR A 12 -78.54 6.82 12.60
CA THR A 12 -78.88 6.02 13.79
C THR A 12 -77.69 5.95 14.75
N GLU A 13 -77.95 5.73 16.04
CA GLU A 13 -76.91 5.66 17.08
C GLU A 13 -75.86 4.56 16.78
N GLU A 14 -76.30 3.43 16.21
CA GLU A 14 -75.44 2.32 15.78
C GLU A 14 -74.51 2.70 14.62
N GLU A 15 -74.95 3.57 13.71
CA GLU A 15 -74.09 4.10 12.64
C GLU A 15 -73.05 5.10 13.17
N LEU A 16 -73.44 5.93 14.15
CA LEU A 16 -72.50 6.83 14.83
C LEU A 16 -71.40 6.03 15.53
N GLN A 17 -71.76 4.95 16.23
CA GLN A 17 -70.79 4.13 16.95
C GLN A 17 -69.82 3.41 16.00
N ARG A 18 -70.32 2.80 14.91
CA ARG A 18 -69.46 2.23 13.85
C ARG A 18 -68.53 3.27 13.22
N ASN A 19 -69.01 4.49 13.00
CA ASN A 19 -68.19 5.56 12.44
C ASN A 19 -67.07 6.00 13.39
N ILE A 20 -67.34 6.07 14.70
CA ILE A 20 -66.33 6.41 15.71
C ILE A 20 -65.21 5.35 15.73
N GLU A 21 -65.58 4.07 15.71
CA GLU A 21 -64.61 2.96 15.70
C GLU A 21 -63.72 3.00 14.45
N ARG A 22 -64.33 3.19 13.27
CA ARG A 22 -63.61 3.33 12.00
C ARG A 22 -62.64 4.51 12.03
N ILE A 23 -63.09 5.70 12.45
CA ILE A 23 -62.23 6.89 12.52
C ILE A 23 -61.09 6.67 13.52
N THR A 24 -61.34 5.99 14.64
CA THR A 24 -60.30 5.68 15.62
C THR A 24 -59.22 4.77 15.02
N GLN A 25 -59.62 3.77 14.22
CA GLN A 25 -58.68 2.91 13.49
C GLN A 25 -57.89 3.69 12.43
N GLU A 26 -58.56 4.51 11.62
CA GLU A 26 -57.91 5.34 10.59
C GLU A 26 -56.88 6.32 11.20
N ILE A 27 -57.18 6.92 12.36
CA ILE A 27 -56.24 7.80 13.08
C ILE A 27 -55.00 7.02 13.54
N GLN A 28 -55.19 5.80 14.04
CA GLN A 28 -54.08 4.96 14.50
C GLN A 28 -53.21 4.50 13.32
N GLU A 29 -53.83 4.10 12.21
CA GLU A 29 -53.13 3.71 10.98
C GLU A 29 -52.33 4.89 10.40
N ALA A 30 -52.94 6.07 10.28
CA ALA A 30 -52.25 7.28 9.81
C ALA A 30 -51.06 7.66 10.70
N LYS A 31 -51.16 7.45 12.01
CA LYS A 31 -50.06 7.68 12.95
C LYS A 31 -48.92 6.67 12.73
N GLU A 32 -49.23 5.40 12.51
CA GLU A 32 -48.24 4.37 12.21
C GLU A 32 -47.57 4.59 10.84
N GLU A 33 -48.34 4.99 9.83
CA GLU A 33 -47.83 5.35 8.51
C GLU A 33 -46.90 6.57 8.60
N GLY A 34 -47.27 7.60 9.36
CA GLY A 34 -46.41 8.75 9.62
C GLY A 34 -45.06 8.36 10.23
N LEU A 35 -45.07 7.53 11.28
CA LEU A 35 -43.84 7.01 11.89
C LEU A 35 -43.01 6.17 10.92
N ARG A 36 -43.65 5.34 10.08
CA ARG A 36 -42.96 4.55 9.06
C ARG A 36 -42.23 5.43 8.06
N VAL A 37 -42.87 6.50 7.59
CA VAL A 37 -42.28 7.47 6.65
C VAL A 37 -41.09 8.20 7.28
N ASP A 38 -41.22 8.62 8.55
CA ASP A 38 -40.14 9.31 9.27
C ASP A 38 -38.91 8.41 9.48
N ILE A 39 -39.13 7.15 9.88
CA ILE A 39 -38.06 6.17 10.05
C ILE A 39 -37.36 5.90 8.71
N ALA A 40 -38.13 5.67 7.63
CA ALA A 40 -37.56 5.44 6.31
C ALA A 40 -36.70 6.63 5.84
N THR A 41 -37.18 7.85 6.08
CA THR A 41 -36.46 9.09 5.77
C THR A 41 -35.18 9.21 6.57
N ALA A 42 -35.20 8.91 7.87
CA ALA A 42 -34.03 8.93 8.73
C ALA A 42 -32.97 7.90 8.27
N ILE A 43 -33.40 6.67 7.95
CA ILE A 43 -32.53 5.61 7.41
C ILE A 43 -31.89 6.07 6.11
N TYR A 44 -32.67 6.63 5.18
CA TYR A 44 -32.15 7.13 3.91
C TYR A 44 -31.10 8.24 4.11
N LYS A 45 -31.36 9.19 5.01
CA LYS A 45 -30.42 10.28 5.33
C LYS A 45 -29.11 9.74 5.90
N VAL A 46 -29.18 8.81 6.85
CA VAL A 46 -27.98 8.18 7.43
C VAL A 46 -27.20 7.44 6.35
N ALA A 47 -27.88 6.63 5.53
CA ALA A 47 -27.25 5.88 4.44
C ALA A 47 -26.54 6.82 3.44
N ALA A 48 -27.19 7.92 3.04
CA ALA A 48 -26.60 8.92 2.15
C ALA A 48 -25.31 9.52 2.75
N VAL A 49 -25.33 9.94 4.02
CA VAL A 49 -24.16 10.50 4.71
C VAL A 49 -23.02 9.49 4.79
N THR A 50 -23.32 8.22 5.10
CA THR A 50 -22.28 7.17 5.17
C THR A 50 -21.62 6.91 3.81
N LEU A 51 -22.39 6.92 2.71
CA LEU A 51 -21.85 6.73 1.36
C LEU A 51 -20.95 7.90 0.94
N ASP A 52 -21.32 9.13 1.30
CA ASP A 52 -20.53 10.33 1.00
C ASP A 52 -19.18 10.31 1.74
N GLU A 53 -19.18 9.91 3.02
CA GLU A 53 -17.95 9.79 3.81
C GLU A 53 -17.02 8.70 3.26
N ASP A 54 -17.55 7.54 2.91
CA ASP A 54 -16.79 6.45 2.29
C ASP A 54 -16.19 6.87 0.95
N LEU A 55 -16.95 7.58 0.12
CA LEU A 55 -16.47 8.10 -1.16
C LEU A 55 -15.33 9.11 -0.94
N ALA A 56 -15.48 10.03 0.02
CA ALA A 56 -14.43 11.00 0.36
C ALA A 56 -13.15 10.30 0.86
N SER A 57 -13.29 9.29 1.71
CA SER A 57 -12.20 8.45 2.22
C SER A 57 -11.49 7.71 1.08
N GLN A 58 -12.26 7.11 0.15
CA GLN A 58 -11.72 6.42 -1.02
C GLN A 58 -10.97 7.38 -1.94
N MET A 59 -11.51 8.58 -2.19
CA MET A 59 -10.85 9.61 -2.99
C MET A 59 -9.52 10.05 -2.38
N LYS A 60 -9.46 10.18 -1.04
CA LYS A 60 -8.22 10.52 -0.33
C LYS A 60 -7.16 9.43 -0.50
N ARG A 61 -7.51 8.17 -0.19
CA ARG A 61 -6.61 7.02 -0.35
C ARG A 61 -6.11 6.88 -1.78
N LYS A 62 -6.98 7.08 -2.78
CA LYS A 62 -6.60 7.05 -4.20
C LYS A 62 -5.53 8.08 -4.54
N LYS A 63 -5.66 9.32 -4.05
CA LYS A 63 -4.65 10.38 -4.24
C LYS A 63 -3.32 10.06 -3.56
N ASP A 64 -3.36 9.41 -2.40
CA ASP A 64 -2.13 8.96 -1.71
C ASP A 64 -1.39 7.89 -2.54
N VAL A 65 -2.11 6.86 -2.99
CA VAL A 65 -1.56 5.80 -3.86
C VAL A 65 -1.00 6.37 -5.17
N GLU A 66 -1.68 7.33 -5.79
CA GLU A 66 -1.21 7.98 -7.01
C GLU A 66 0.12 8.72 -6.79
N ARG A 67 0.25 9.45 -5.68
CA ARG A 67 1.50 10.13 -5.31
C ARG A 67 2.64 9.14 -5.08
N GLU A 68 2.38 8.06 -4.35
CA GLU A 68 3.38 7.01 -4.10
C GLU A 68 3.82 6.33 -5.41
N THR A 69 2.87 6.00 -6.28
CA THR A 69 3.14 5.39 -7.59
C THR A 69 4.03 6.30 -8.45
N LYS A 70 3.79 7.62 -8.43
CA LYS A 70 4.64 8.58 -9.14
C LYS A 70 6.06 8.61 -8.56
N SER A 71 6.20 8.66 -7.23
CA SER A 71 7.52 8.63 -6.59
C SER A 71 8.31 7.35 -6.88
N LEU A 72 7.64 6.18 -6.91
CA LEU A 72 8.26 4.91 -7.27
C LEU A 72 8.71 4.88 -8.73
N ARG A 73 7.94 5.48 -9.65
CA ARG A 73 8.33 5.61 -11.05
C ARG A 73 9.60 6.43 -11.21
N ASP A 74 9.68 7.59 -10.55
CA ASP A 74 10.86 8.45 -10.59
C ASP A 74 12.12 7.74 -10.03
N LYS A 75 11.95 6.95 -8.96
CA LYS A 75 13.02 6.11 -8.40
C LYS A 75 13.45 5.01 -9.36
N LEU A 76 12.50 4.35 -10.03
CA LEU A 76 12.79 3.31 -11.02
C LEU A 76 13.59 3.86 -12.19
N ASP A 77 13.23 5.04 -12.70
CA ASP A 77 13.95 5.68 -13.80
C ASP A 77 15.37 6.09 -13.38
N THR A 78 15.52 6.58 -12.15
CA THR A 78 16.85 6.85 -11.57
C THR A 78 17.72 5.59 -11.48
N LEU A 79 17.14 4.46 -11.04
CA LEU A 79 17.87 3.19 -10.96
C LEU A 79 18.24 2.65 -12.34
N ARG A 80 17.37 2.78 -13.34
CA ARG A 80 17.68 2.39 -14.73
C ARG A 80 18.89 3.14 -15.27
N MET A 81 18.97 4.45 -15.03
CA MET A 81 20.15 5.24 -15.41
C MET A 81 21.43 4.75 -14.74
N LYS A 82 21.38 4.40 -13.45
CA LYS A 82 22.53 3.86 -12.72
C LYS A 82 22.97 2.49 -13.22
N VAL A 83 22.02 1.62 -13.59
CA VAL A 83 22.33 0.31 -14.16
C VAL A 83 23.07 0.48 -15.50
N GLN A 84 22.59 1.36 -16.37
CA GLN A 84 23.27 1.66 -17.64
C GLN A 84 24.68 2.23 -17.42
N GLU A 85 24.88 3.08 -16.41
CA GLU A 85 26.20 3.58 -16.05
C GLU A 85 27.14 2.46 -15.57
N ILE A 86 26.64 1.51 -14.78
CA ILE A 86 27.41 0.35 -14.33
C ILE A 86 27.79 -0.54 -15.50
N GLU A 87 26.84 -0.85 -16.40
CA GLU A 87 27.09 -1.64 -17.61
C GLU A 87 28.19 -0.99 -18.49
N ALA A 88 28.17 0.34 -18.64
CA ALA A 88 29.20 1.06 -19.37
C ALA A 88 30.58 0.98 -18.69
N ARG A 89 30.63 1.06 -17.35
CA ARG A 89 31.89 0.93 -16.59
C ARG A 89 32.44 -0.49 -16.66
N GLU A 90 31.59 -1.50 -16.61
CA GLU A 90 31.98 -2.91 -16.74
C GLU A 90 32.61 -3.17 -18.12
N ALA A 91 31.97 -2.71 -19.20
CA ALA A 91 32.53 -2.81 -20.54
C ALA A 91 33.90 -2.13 -20.68
N MET A 92 34.11 -1.01 -19.99
CA MET A 92 35.40 -0.33 -19.95
C MET A 92 36.47 -1.19 -19.23
N ILE A 93 36.14 -1.76 -18.07
CA ILE A 93 37.04 -2.63 -17.30
C ILE A 93 37.41 -3.88 -18.11
N ASP A 94 36.45 -4.50 -18.80
CA ASP A 94 36.70 -5.65 -19.67
C ASP A 94 37.69 -5.31 -20.78
N SER A 95 37.52 -4.14 -21.39
CA SER A 95 38.42 -3.66 -22.45
C SER A 95 39.84 -3.39 -21.94
N GLU A 96 39.98 -2.81 -20.74
CA GLU A 96 41.27 -2.56 -20.09
C GLU A 96 41.96 -3.87 -19.71
N THR A 97 41.21 -4.82 -19.16
CA THR A 97 41.71 -6.15 -18.78
C THR A 97 42.23 -6.91 -20.01
N ALA A 98 41.49 -6.87 -21.13
CA ALA A 98 41.93 -7.47 -22.38
C ALA A 98 43.24 -6.84 -22.92
N ALA A 99 43.36 -5.50 -22.83
CA ALA A 99 44.55 -4.78 -23.25
C ALA A 99 45.79 -5.13 -22.38
N LEU A 100 45.61 -5.20 -21.07
CA LEU A 100 46.69 -5.59 -20.13
C LEU A 100 47.15 -7.04 -20.37
N LEU A 101 46.22 -7.95 -20.62
CA LEU A 101 46.52 -9.35 -20.94
C LEU A 101 47.33 -9.45 -22.25
N ALA A 102 46.91 -8.72 -23.30
CA ALA A 102 47.66 -8.66 -24.55
C ALA A 102 49.08 -8.08 -24.37
N LYS A 103 49.24 -7.07 -23.52
CA LYS A 103 50.55 -6.49 -23.17
C LYS A 103 51.44 -7.49 -22.45
N SER A 104 50.90 -8.26 -21.50
CA SER A 104 51.64 -9.33 -20.80
C SER A 104 52.17 -10.36 -21.80
N MET A 105 51.33 -10.83 -22.72
CA MET A 105 51.74 -11.80 -23.75
C MET A 105 52.83 -11.25 -24.68
N LEU A 106 52.85 -9.94 -24.93
CA LEU A 106 53.90 -9.30 -25.73
C LEU A 106 55.23 -9.24 -24.96
N LEU A 107 55.19 -8.87 -23.68
CA LEU A 107 56.37 -8.87 -22.80
C LEU A 107 56.96 -10.27 -22.64
N ASP A 108 56.12 -11.30 -22.49
CA ASP A 108 56.57 -12.70 -22.40
C ASP A 108 57.32 -13.14 -23.67
N LYS A 109 56.83 -12.72 -24.85
CA LYS A 109 57.50 -12.96 -26.13
C LYS A 109 58.84 -12.22 -26.22
N GLU A 110 58.89 -10.96 -25.79
CA GLU A 110 60.12 -10.15 -25.79
C GLU A 110 61.19 -10.75 -24.89
N LEU A 111 60.82 -11.17 -23.68
CA LEU A 111 61.71 -11.88 -22.73
C LEU A 111 62.23 -13.19 -23.33
N THR A 112 61.36 -13.97 -23.98
CA THR A 112 61.75 -15.23 -24.65
C THR A 112 62.78 -14.99 -25.76
N VAL A 113 62.59 -13.95 -26.58
CA VAL A 113 63.55 -13.58 -27.64
C VAL A 113 64.89 -13.15 -27.03
N HIS A 114 64.87 -12.33 -25.98
CA HIS A 114 66.09 -11.88 -25.31
C HIS A 114 66.88 -13.05 -24.70
N MET A 115 66.22 -14.00 -24.04
CA MET A 115 66.88 -15.19 -23.47
C MET A 115 67.54 -16.05 -24.54
N ASN A 116 66.89 -16.26 -25.70
CA ASN A 116 67.47 -17.02 -26.81
C ASN A 116 68.69 -16.31 -27.44
N LEU A 117 68.73 -14.98 -27.42
CA LEU A 117 69.88 -14.20 -27.89
C LEU A 117 71.06 -14.21 -26.90
N THR A 118 70.79 -14.23 -25.59
CA THR A 118 71.86 -14.21 -24.56
C THR A 118 72.33 -15.58 -24.10
N GLY A 119 71.57 -16.66 -24.36
CA GLY A 119 71.85 -18.04 -23.94
C GLY A 119 72.99 -18.77 -24.68
N GLY A 120 73.94 -18.05 -25.28
CA GLY A 120 75.06 -18.64 -26.04
C GLY A 120 76.40 -18.75 -25.29
N LYS A 121 76.50 -18.25 -24.06
CA LYS A 121 77.75 -18.32 -23.27
C LYS A 121 77.43 -18.42 -21.78
N ASP A 122 77.20 -19.63 -21.30
CA ASP A 122 77.37 -19.92 -19.88
C ASP A 122 78.85 -19.68 -19.52
N PRO A 123 79.19 -18.78 -18.59
CA PRO A 123 80.47 -18.88 -17.92
C PRO A 123 80.41 -20.17 -17.11
N ALA A 124 81.27 -21.13 -17.42
CA ALA A 124 81.46 -22.30 -16.59
C ALA A 124 81.90 -21.85 -15.18
N TYR A 125 80.96 -21.75 -14.25
CA TYR A 125 81.28 -21.53 -12.84
C TYR A 125 81.68 -22.89 -12.27
N GLU A 126 82.97 -23.06 -12.00
CA GLU A 126 83.50 -24.22 -11.32
C GLU A 126 82.80 -24.41 -9.97
N GLN A 127 82.21 -25.59 -9.79
CA GLN A 127 81.50 -26.02 -8.62
C GLN A 127 82.49 -26.31 -7.48
N GLY A 128 82.84 -25.27 -6.73
CA GLY A 128 83.57 -25.39 -5.46
C GLY A 128 82.66 -25.89 -4.35
N ALA A 129 82.92 -27.10 -3.87
CA ALA A 129 82.26 -27.73 -2.74
C ALA A 129 82.50 -26.96 -1.43
N ALA A 130 81.42 -26.63 -0.71
CA ALA A 130 81.46 -26.34 0.73
C ALA A 130 80.09 -26.63 1.36
N ASN A 131 79.94 -27.91 1.65
CA ASN A 131 79.09 -28.55 2.64
C ASN A 131 79.25 -27.92 4.05
N SER A 132 78.27 -27.12 4.48
CA SER A 132 78.05 -26.77 5.90
C SER A 132 76.55 -26.65 6.19
N GLY A 133 76.05 -27.55 7.04
CA GLY A 133 74.67 -27.64 7.52
C GLY A 133 74.32 -26.66 8.66
N PRO A 134 73.18 -26.87 9.33
CA PRO A 134 72.22 -25.81 9.63
C PRO A 134 72.31 -25.30 11.07
N ASP A 135 72.16 -23.99 11.26
CA ASP A 135 71.89 -23.41 12.58
C ASP A 135 70.54 -22.69 12.59
N ASN A 136 69.63 -23.29 13.36
CA ASN A 136 68.37 -22.73 13.80
C ASN A 136 68.65 -21.52 14.69
N ALA A 137 68.67 -20.31 14.12
CA ALA A 137 68.52 -19.08 14.88
C ALA A 137 67.05 -18.69 14.91
N HIS A 138 66.43 -19.00 16.04
CA HIS A 138 65.12 -18.53 16.47
C HIS A 138 65.13 -16.98 16.49
N PRO A 139 64.25 -16.27 15.77
CA PRO A 139 64.09 -14.84 16.02
C PRO A 139 63.30 -14.67 17.33
N GLU A 140 63.94 -14.00 18.29
CA GLU A 140 63.33 -13.50 19.51
C GLU A 140 62.09 -12.66 19.16
N MET A 141 60.98 -12.94 19.84
CA MET A 141 59.86 -12.02 19.96
C MET A 141 60.33 -10.79 20.76
N THR A 142 60.84 -9.76 20.09
CA THR A 142 60.83 -8.42 20.66
C THR A 142 59.42 -7.86 20.51
N LYS A 143 58.71 -7.85 21.62
CA LYS A 143 57.60 -6.94 21.83
C LYS A 143 58.12 -5.50 21.81
N GLU A 144 57.19 -4.61 21.51
CA GLU A 144 57.14 -3.19 21.85
C GLU A 144 57.20 -2.27 20.63
N ASP A 145 56.01 -1.70 20.40
CA ASP A 145 55.78 -0.27 20.22
C ASP A 145 56.53 0.38 19.06
N ASP A 146 55.81 0.51 17.95
CA ASP A 146 55.47 1.83 17.43
C ASP A 146 54.24 1.70 16.54
N ALA A 147 53.08 1.92 17.16
CA ALA A 147 51.86 2.19 16.41
C ALA A 147 52.06 3.53 15.69
N GLU A 148 52.57 3.48 14.46
CA GLU A 148 52.48 4.61 13.55
C GLU A 148 50.99 4.94 13.39
N GLU A 149 50.60 6.01 14.11
CA GLU A 149 49.37 6.74 13.94
C GLU A 149 49.33 7.25 12.50
N ILE A 150 48.81 6.44 11.59
CA ILE A 150 48.48 6.85 10.23
C ILE A 150 47.39 7.90 10.37
N LYS A 151 47.79 9.17 10.37
CA LYS A 151 46.89 10.33 10.36
C LYS A 151 46.08 10.31 9.07
N LEU A 152 44.97 9.58 9.09
CA LEU A 152 43.96 9.53 8.04
C LEU A 152 43.05 10.78 8.12
N ALA A 153 43.65 11.94 8.36
CA ALA A 153 42.98 13.23 8.45
C ALA A 153 43.09 13.92 7.10
N ASP A 154 42.25 13.49 6.14
CA ASP A 154 41.68 14.31 5.05
C ASP A 154 41.00 13.45 3.97
N HIS A 155 40.13 12.52 4.38
CA HIS A 155 39.17 11.93 3.44
C HIS A 155 37.81 12.66 3.53
N PRO A 156 37.30 13.20 2.41
CA PRO A 156 36.09 14.04 2.37
C PRO A 156 34.78 13.31 2.69
N TYR A 157 34.84 12.03 3.07
CA TYR A 157 33.69 11.21 3.45
C TYR A 157 33.56 10.96 4.97
N PHE A 158 34.50 11.44 5.80
CA PHE A 158 34.51 11.22 7.25
C PHE A 158 34.33 12.50 8.10
N THR A 159 33.72 13.56 7.56
CA THR A 159 33.18 14.67 8.36
C THR A 159 31.86 14.25 9.01
N ARG A 160 31.91 13.24 9.90
CA ARG A 160 30.79 12.89 10.77
C ARG A 160 30.72 13.93 11.88
N SER A 161 29.69 14.77 11.81
CA SER A 161 29.31 15.78 12.78
C SER A 161 29.51 15.31 14.23
N LYS A 162 30.36 16.04 14.96
CA LYS A 162 30.43 16.01 16.42
C LYS A 162 29.55 17.13 16.95
N ASP A 163 28.24 16.97 16.78
CA ASP A 163 27.29 17.77 17.56
C ASP A 163 27.01 17.05 18.89
N PRO A 164 26.95 17.76 20.03
CA PRO A 164 26.60 17.17 21.31
C PRO A 164 25.09 16.94 21.41
N ALA A 165 24.72 15.85 22.09
CA ALA A 165 23.37 15.54 22.59
C ALA A 165 22.32 15.19 21.53
N ASP A 166 22.38 13.91 21.15
CA ASP A 166 21.25 13.01 20.98
C ASP A 166 20.02 13.41 21.82
N SER A 167 19.14 14.20 21.19
CA SER A 167 17.81 14.53 21.72
C SER A 167 16.83 13.45 21.27
N PHE A 168 16.83 12.32 21.98
CA PHE A 168 15.65 11.45 21.97
C PHE A 168 14.50 12.17 22.67
N PRO A 169 13.29 12.23 22.08
CA PRO A 169 12.11 12.66 22.82
C PRO A 169 11.73 11.53 23.79
N ARG A 170 12.27 11.57 25.01
CA ARG A 170 11.64 10.87 26.13
C ARG A 170 10.33 11.59 26.44
N GLN A 171 9.21 10.94 26.09
CA GLN A 171 7.93 11.25 26.69
C GLN A 171 7.98 10.88 28.18
N SER A 172 8.51 11.78 29.01
CA SER A 172 8.29 11.75 30.45
C SER A 172 6.91 12.34 30.73
N SER A 173 6.00 11.46 31.14
CA SER A 173 4.75 11.78 31.80
C SER A 173 5.07 12.46 33.14
N ASP A 174 5.30 13.78 33.12
CA ASP A 174 5.32 14.59 34.33
C ASP A 174 3.93 15.19 34.56
N ARG A 175 3.25 14.45 35.43
CA ARG A 175 2.02 14.71 36.14
C ARG A 175 2.14 16.03 36.93
N GLY A 176 1.77 17.13 36.30
CA GLY A 176 1.71 18.46 36.93
C GLY A 176 0.29 19.02 36.93
N LYS A 177 -0.41 18.83 38.07
CA LYS A 177 -1.56 19.60 38.58
C LYS A 177 -2.39 20.41 37.56
N ALA A 178 -3.52 19.83 37.15
CA ALA A 178 -4.73 20.61 36.89
C ALA A 178 -5.77 20.26 37.96
N VAL A 179 -6.35 21.31 38.53
CA VAL A 179 -7.35 21.33 39.60
C VAL A 179 -8.51 20.38 39.28
N MET A 180 -8.71 19.38 40.14
CA MET A 180 -9.92 18.55 40.09
C MET A 180 -11.10 19.37 40.62
N GLY A 181 -12.01 19.72 39.71
CA GLY A 181 -13.39 20.00 40.07
C GLY A 181 -14.10 18.68 40.29
N ASP A 182 -14.60 18.47 41.50
CA ASP A 182 -15.53 17.40 41.85
C ASP A 182 -16.77 17.49 40.96
N ASN A 183 -16.94 16.53 40.05
CA ASN A 183 -18.22 16.23 39.43
C ASN A 183 -18.40 14.71 39.50
N ASN A 184 -18.71 14.25 40.71
CA ASN A 184 -19.10 12.89 40.99
C ASN A 184 -20.62 12.79 40.79
N GLU A 185 -21.06 12.60 39.55
CA GLU A 185 -22.39 12.09 39.25
C GLU A 185 -22.20 10.73 38.58
N GLU A 186 -22.45 9.68 39.38
CA GLU A 186 -22.58 8.30 38.93
C GLU A 186 -23.67 8.22 37.85
N VAL A 187 -23.29 8.37 36.59
CA VAL A 187 -24.09 7.82 35.51
C VAL A 187 -23.73 6.34 35.48
N SER A 188 -24.57 5.55 36.15
CA SER A 188 -24.61 4.09 36.03
C SER A 188 -24.88 3.72 34.57
N LEU A 189 -23.83 3.77 33.76
CA LEU A 189 -23.80 3.20 32.41
C LEU A 189 -24.09 1.73 32.60
N THR A 190 -25.35 1.38 32.36
CA THR A 190 -25.77 0.01 32.19
C THR A 190 -24.97 -0.48 31.00
N GLU A 191 -23.95 -1.28 31.27
CA GLU A 191 -23.11 -1.93 30.27
C GLU A 191 -24.03 -2.86 29.47
N VAL A 192 -24.59 -2.34 28.39
CA VAL A 192 -25.29 -3.14 27.40
C VAL A 192 -24.22 -3.96 26.69
N VAL A 193 -23.98 -5.16 27.20
CA VAL A 193 -23.13 -6.17 26.57
C VAL A 193 -23.78 -6.54 25.24
N VAL A 194 -23.36 -5.89 24.16
CA VAL A 194 -23.67 -6.32 22.80
C VAL A 194 -22.83 -7.56 22.54
N ALA A 195 -23.48 -8.74 22.54
CA ALA A 195 -22.82 -9.98 22.18
C ALA A 195 -22.21 -9.82 20.77
N GLN A 196 -20.88 -9.91 20.68
CA GLN A 196 -20.21 -9.95 19.38
C GLN A 196 -20.62 -11.25 18.68
N PRO A 197 -21.09 -11.18 17.42
CA PRO A 197 -21.49 -12.37 16.69
C PRO A 197 -20.30 -13.30 16.55
N THR A 198 -20.54 -14.58 16.75
CA THR A 198 -19.49 -15.59 16.66
C THR A 198 -18.95 -15.67 15.24
N VAL A 199 -17.72 -16.17 15.08
CA VAL A 199 -17.10 -16.36 13.75
C VAL A 199 -18.00 -17.21 12.82
N ALA A 200 -18.80 -18.11 13.39
CA ALA A 200 -19.78 -18.91 12.64
C ALA A 200 -20.94 -18.05 12.08
N GLU A 201 -21.47 -17.12 12.86
CA GLU A 201 -22.55 -16.21 12.45
C GLU A 201 -22.08 -15.21 11.39
N GLN A 202 -20.83 -14.72 11.48
CA GLN A 202 -20.24 -13.88 10.44
C GLN A 202 -20.04 -14.64 9.12
N ASN A 203 -19.65 -15.91 9.18
CA ASN A 203 -19.49 -16.74 7.99
C ASN A 203 -20.84 -17.04 7.31
N GLU A 204 -21.89 -17.26 8.11
CA GLU A 204 -23.26 -17.43 7.61
C GLU A 204 -23.75 -16.15 6.91
N LEU A 205 -23.54 -14.98 7.52
CA LEU A 205 -23.89 -13.69 6.93
C LEU A 205 -23.14 -13.44 5.60
N ASN A 206 -21.85 -13.76 5.55
CA ASN A 206 -21.06 -13.67 4.31
C ASN A 206 -21.58 -14.60 3.21
N MET A 207 -22.00 -15.82 3.56
CA MET A 207 -22.59 -16.77 2.62
C MET A 207 -23.92 -16.26 2.06
N GLN A 208 -24.79 -15.70 2.91
CA GLN A 208 -26.07 -15.14 2.50
C GLN A 208 -25.88 -13.93 1.57
N LEU A 209 -24.92 -13.06 1.87
CA LEU A 209 -24.59 -11.92 1.02
C LEU A 209 -24.07 -12.37 -0.37
N MET A 210 -23.19 -13.37 -0.42
CA MET A 210 -22.70 -13.93 -1.69
C MET A 210 -23.84 -14.49 -2.54
N GLN A 211 -24.81 -15.20 -1.94
CA GLN A 211 -25.98 -15.70 -2.65
C GLN A 211 -26.88 -14.57 -3.20
N GLN A 212 -27.09 -13.51 -2.41
CA GLN A 212 -27.90 -12.38 -2.86
C GLN A 212 -27.26 -11.65 -4.06
N VAL A 213 -25.94 -11.44 -4.02
CA VAL A 213 -25.20 -10.83 -5.13
C VAL A 213 -25.24 -11.71 -6.37
N ALA A 214 -25.10 -13.03 -6.23
CA ALA A 214 -25.21 -13.97 -7.35
C ALA A 214 -26.61 -13.91 -7.98
N LYS A 215 -27.67 -13.88 -7.16
CA LYS A 215 -29.06 -13.77 -7.63
C LYS A 215 -29.30 -12.46 -8.39
N MET A 216 -28.84 -11.33 -7.85
CA MET A 216 -28.96 -10.05 -8.54
C MET A 216 -28.18 -10.01 -9.86
N ARG A 217 -26.98 -10.59 -9.92
CA ARG A 217 -26.20 -10.65 -11.16
C ARG A 217 -26.91 -11.45 -12.24
N VAL A 218 -27.48 -12.61 -11.91
CA VAL A 218 -28.25 -13.43 -12.86
C VAL A 218 -29.48 -12.68 -13.37
N GLU A 219 -30.17 -11.95 -12.49
CA GLU A 219 -31.32 -11.14 -12.89
C GLU A 219 -30.92 -9.94 -13.76
N MET A 220 -29.80 -9.26 -13.44
CA MET A 220 -29.25 -8.19 -14.27
C MET A 220 -28.80 -8.69 -15.64
N GLN A 221 -28.15 -9.86 -15.71
CA GLN A 221 -27.73 -10.49 -16.96
C GLN A 221 -28.95 -10.82 -17.83
N ARG A 222 -30.00 -11.41 -17.25
CA ARG A 222 -31.27 -11.67 -17.96
C ARG A 222 -31.92 -10.42 -18.53
N ARG A 223 -31.79 -9.27 -17.86
CA ARG A 223 -32.31 -7.98 -18.37
C ARG A 223 -31.41 -7.35 -19.44
N GLN A 224 -30.13 -7.72 -19.51
CA GLN A 224 -29.19 -7.29 -20.55
C GLN A 224 -29.27 -8.17 -21.82
N ASP A 225 -29.61 -9.45 -21.68
CA ASP A 225 -29.78 -10.39 -22.79
C ASP A 225 -31.12 -10.23 -23.54
N VAL A 226 -32.04 -9.41 -23.01
CA VAL A 226 -33.28 -9.04 -23.70
C VAL A 226 -33.01 -7.80 -24.56
N PRO A 227 -33.08 -7.90 -25.90
CA PRO A 227 -32.89 -6.73 -26.75
C PRO A 227 -33.99 -5.70 -26.44
N PRO A 228 -33.66 -4.40 -26.40
CA PRO A 228 -34.64 -3.36 -26.14
C PRO A 228 -35.79 -3.46 -27.16
N PRO A 229 -37.06 -3.42 -26.71
CA PRO A 229 -38.20 -3.49 -27.62
C PRO A 229 -38.20 -2.22 -28.48
N GLY A 230 -37.74 -2.34 -29.73
CA GLY A 230 -37.69 -1.22 -30.66
C GLY A 230 -36.62 -1.25 -31.76
N PHE A 231 -35.65 -2.19 -31.73
CA PHE A 231 -34.65 -2.28 -32.81
C PHE A 231 -35.00 -3.35 -33.85
N SER A 232 -35.83 -2.97 -34.84
CA SER A 232 -35.85 -3.63 -36.13
C SER A 232 -34.66 -3.12 -36.98
N PRO A 233 -33.78 -3.98 -37.50
CA PRO A 233 -32.74 -3.54 -38.41
C PRO A 233 -33.35 -3.19 -39.78
N ASN A 234 -33.34 -1.90 -40.14
CA ASN A 234 -33.63 -1.45 -41.49
C ASN A 234 -32.49 -1.88 -42.43
N THR A 235 -32.76 -2.87 -43.28
CA THR A 235 -31.84 -3.39 -44.30
C THR A 235 -31.94 -2.59 -45.61
N ASP A 236 -31.63 -1.29 -45.61
CA ASP A 236 -31.82 -0.46 -46.83
C ASP A 236 -30.67 0.49 -47.20
N PHE A 237 -29.50 0.41 -46.56
CA PHE A 237 -28.38 1.35 -46.85
C PHE A 237 -27.14 0.74 -47.53
N PHE A 238 -27.20 -0.50 -48.01
CA PHE A 238 -26.02 -1.20 -48.55
C PHE A 238 -26.06 -1.51 -50.06
N LEU A 239 -26.63 -0.62 -50.88
CA LEU A 239 -26.48 -0.68 -52.34
C LEU A 239 -26.36 0.72 -52.95
N LYS A 240 -25.26 1.43 -52.69
CA LYS A 240 -24.85 2.55 -53.56
C LYS A 240 -23.37 2.92 -53.45
N LEU A 241 -22.48 1.96 -53.72
CA LEU A 241 -21.12 2.27 -54.13
C LEU A 241 -20.52 1.09 -54.90
N GLN A 242 -20.85 1.01 -56.18
CA GLN A 242 -20.03 0.40 -57.22
C GLN A 242 -20.29 1.10 -58.55
#